data_AF-A0A6I9X2P9-F1
#
_entry.id   AF-A0A6I9X2P9-F1
#
_cell.length_a   1.000
_cell.length_b   1.000
_cell.length_c   1.000
_cell.angle_alpha   90.00
_cell.angle_beta   90.00
_cell.angle_gamma   90.00
#
_symmetry.space_group_name_H-M   'P 1'
#
loop_
_entity.id
_entity.type
_entity.pdbx_description
1 polymer ?
#
loop_
_entity_poly.entity_id
_entity_poly.type
_entity_poly.pdbx_seq_one_letter_code
_entity_poly.pdbx_strand_id
1 'polypeptide(L)'
;MSQAAYFAGELVSTIDSVTWHITHNLGGSPSTITVQGSSPVADYSLVKMPPQLPDVPQYRFPLQGQSYISIPGEAFQYSAWITIVGLFYHSMHQYFHSIKPVDTKIPEAAACKECTIFATSYLISLTMEPSPTLSHNLSSSPLITIHMKHQLTPLQYSQATNQSNQVRLYCAFLDYRNGSGVWSNQGCVRDGGDLNYST
;
A
#
# COMPACT_ATOMS: atom_id res chain seq x y z
N MET A 1 -7.69 1.30 -19.03
CA MET A 1 -8.34 1.03 -17.72
C MET A 1 -9.86 1.16 -17.88
N SER A 2 -10.68 0.40 -17.13
CA SER A 2 -12.15 0.54 -17.19
C SER A 2 -12.61 1.85 -16.52
N GLN A 3 -13.81 2.33 -16.87
CA GLN A 3 -14.37 3.55 -16.25
C GLN A 3 -14.57 3.39 -14.74
N ALA A 4 -15.02 2.21 -14.28
CA ALA A 4 -15.19 1.93 -12.86
C ALA A 4 -13.84 1.92 -12.11
N ALA A 5 -12.80 1.33 -12.70
CA ALA A 5 -11.45 1.34 -12.12
C ALA A 5 -10.87 2.76 -12.02
N TYR A 6 -11.13 3.61 -13.03
CA TYR A 6 -10.75 5.02 -12.99
C TYR A 6 -11.41 5.74 -11.81
N PHE A 7 -12.75 5.64 -11.67
CA PHE A 7 -13.45 6.27 -10.55
C PHE A 7 -13.03 5.72 -9.18
N ALA A 8 -12.78 4.41 -9.09
CA ALA A 8 -12.27 3.80 -7.86
C ALA A 8 -10.90 4.38 -7.47
N GLY A 9 -10.00 4.57 -8.44
CA GLY A 9 -8.70 5.23 -8.22
C GLY A 9 -8.85 6.66 -7.72
N GLU A 10 -9.69 7.47 -8.37
CA GLU A 10 -9.92 8.86 -7.96
C GLU A 10 -10.53 8.95 -6.55
N LEU A 11 -11.42 8.02 -6.19
CA LEU A 11 -12.01 7.97 -4.86
C LEU A 11 -10.97 7.59 -3.80
N VAL A 12 -10.09 6.61 -4.07
CA VAL A 12 -8.97 6.26 -3.19
C VAL A 12 -8.09 7.50 -2.97
N SER A 13 -7.69 8.18 -4.04
CA SER A 13 -6.87 9.40 -3.96
C SER A 13 -7.52 10.51 -3.12
N THR A 14 -8.82 10.72 -3.30
CA THR A 14 -9.59 11.73 -2.57
C THR A 14 -9.66 11.42 -1.09
N ILE A 15 -9.96 10.16 -0.74
CA ILE A 15 -10.04 9.71 0.66
C ILE A 15 -8.68 9.82 1.34
N ASP A 16 -7.61 9.34 0.69
CA ASP A 16 -6.23 9.45 1.18
C ASP A 16 -5.88 10.93 1.46
N SER A 17 -6.16 11.81 0.50
CA SER A 17 -5.84 13.24 0.59
C SER A 17 -6.60 13.97 1.69
N VAL A 18 -7.91 13.73 1.82
CA VAL A 18 -8.75 14.35 2.86
C VAL A 18 -8.33 13.86 4.24
N THR A 19 -8.11 12.56 4.39
CA THR A 19 -7.72 11.94 5.65
C THR A 19 -6.33 12.42 6.08
N TRP A 20 -5.39 12.51 5.14
CA TRP A 20 -4.11 13.17 5.33
C TRP A 20 -4.25 14.60 5.81
N HIS A 21 -5.03 15.43 5.10
CA HIS A 21 -5.19 16.83 5.42
C HIS A 21 -5.77 17.03 6.84
N ILE A 22 -6.78 16.25 7.22
CA ILE A 22 -7.35 16.30 8.58
C ILE A 22 -6.26 15.99 9.61
N THR A 23 -5.53 14.89 9.43
CA THR A 23 -4.54 14.41 10.41
C THR A 23 -3.34 15.35 10.55
N HIS A 24 -2.82 15.82 9.42
CA HIS A 24 -1.69 16.75 9.38
C HIS A 24 -2.04 18.06 10.11
N ASN A 25 -3.28 18.56 9.96
CA ASN A 25 -3.76 19.79 10.59
C ASN A 25 -4.28 19.62 12.03
N LEU A 26 -4.26 18.42 12.60
CA LEU A 26 -4.53 18.25 14.03
C LEU A 26 -3.54 19.10 14.85
N GLY A 27 -4.00 19.76 15.90
CA GLY A 27 -3.12 20.52 16.79
C GLY A 27 -2.00 19.64 17.38
N GLY A 28 -0.88 20.25 17.74
CA GLY A 28 0.18 19.56 18.48
C GLY A 28 -0.31 19.17 19.89
N SER A 29 0.04 17.96 20.34
CA SER A 29 -0.19 17.47 21.70
C SER A 29 1.13 16.97 22.30
N PRO A 30 1.39 17.17 23.60
CA PRO A 30 2.57 16.59 24.26
C PRO A 30 2.53 15.05 24.31
N SER A 31 1.38 14.45 23.99
CA SER A 31 1.19 13.01 23.86
C SER A 31 0.82 12.61 22.43
N THR A 32 1.11 11.37 22.07
CA THR A 32 0.68 10.77 20.81
C THR A 32 -0.85 10.81 20.68
N ILE A 33 -1.34 11.38 19.59
CA ILE A 33 -2.74 11.32 19.20
C ILE A 33 -2.89 10.12 18.27
N THR A 34 -3.76 9.18 18.65
CA THR A 34 -4.12 8.03 17.82
C THR A 34 -5.62 7.96 17.66
N VAL A 35 -6.09 7.98 16.42
CA VAL A 35 -7.48 7.72 16.05
C VAL A 35 -7.47 6.49 15.16
N GLN A 36 -8.21 5.46 15.54
CA GLN A 36 -8.32 4.24 14.75
C GLN A 36 -9.76 3.77 14.71
N GLY A 37 -10.14 3.12 13.62
CA GLY A 37 -11.47 2.58 13.48
C GLY A 37 -11.64 1.74 12.24
N SER A 38 -12.84 1.20 12.11
CA SER A 38 -13.26 0.39 10.98
C SER A 38 -14.57 0.93 10.45
N SER A 39 -14.76 0.81 9.14
CA SER A 39 -16.00 1.04 8.43
C SER A 39 -16.27 -0.14 7.51
N PRO A 40 -17.49 -0.27 6.95
CA PRO A 40 -17.76 -1.28 5.93
C PRO A 40 -16.81 -1.21 4.71
N VAL A 41 -16.23 -0.04 4.43
CA VAL A 41 -15.39 0.19 3.24
C VAL A 41 -13.90 0.05 3.54
N ALA A 42 -13.45 0.49 4.71
CA ALA A 42 -12.03 0.48 5.08
C ALA A 42 -11.80 0.54 6.60
N ASP A 43 -10.67 -0.04 7.02
CA ASP A 43 -10.02 0.28 8.31
C ASP A 43 -9.12 1.51 8.15
N TYR A 44 -9.02 2.31 9.20
CA TYR A 44 -8.21 3.53 9.21
C TYR A 44 -7.43 3.70 10.52
N SER A 45 -6.25 4.31 10.41
CA SER A 45 -5.42 4.71 11.54
C SER A 45 -4.77 6.06 11.26
N LEU A 46 -4.97 7.02 12.16
CA LEU A 46 -4.42 8.37 12.11
C LEU A 46 -3.56 8.53 13.35
N VAL A 47 -2.28 8.82 13.16
CA VAL A 47 -1.31 8.93 14.24
C VAL A 47 -0.57 10.25 14.11
N LYS A 48 -0.47 11.01 15.20
CA LYS A 48 0.38 12.19 15.31
C LYS A 48 1.21 12.09 16.58
N MET A 49 2.52 11.93 16.42
CA MET A 49 3.51 11.74 17.49
C MET A 49 4.36 13.01 17.65
N PRO A 50 4.53 13.53 18.88
CA PRO A 50 5.48 14.61 19.13
C PRO A 50 6.93 14.12 18.95
N PRO A 51 7.89 15.05 18.77
CA PRO A 51 9.30 14.74 18.88
C PRO A 51 9.60 14.04 20.21
N GLN A 52 10.31 12.92 20.16
CA GLN A 52 10.57 12.09 21.35
C GLN A 52 11.90 11.36 21.22
N LEU A 53 12.35 10.69 22.28
CA LEU A 53 13.49 9.79 22.18
C LEU A 53 13.10 8.55 21.34
N PRO A 54 14.05 7.92 20.62
CA PRO A 54 13.78 6.71 19.86
C PRO A 54 13.42 5.56 20.80
N ASP A 55 12.14 5.42 21.10
CA ASP A 55 11.61 4.36 21.97
C ASP A 55 10.36 3.70 21.36
N VAL A 56 10.16 3.88 20.04
CA VAL A 56 9.03 3.29 19.32
C VAL A 56 9.50 1.98 18.68
N PRO A 57 8.93 0.82 19.05
CA PRO A 57 9.14 -0.40 18.28
C PRO A 57 8.62 -0.19 16.84
N GLN A 58 8.85 -1.15 15.96
CA GLN A 58 8.27 -1.15 14.61
C GLN A 58 6.81 -0.63 14.58
N TYR A 59 6.50 0.25 13.64
CA TYR A 59 5.12 0.64 13.37
C TYR A 59 4.48 -0.39 12.44
N ARG A 60 3.20 -0.71 12.67
CA ARG A 60 2.44 -1.66 11.86
C ARG A 60 1.02 -1.16 11.62
N PHE A 61 0.58 -1.24 10.37
CA PHE A 61 -0.80 -0.95 9.98
C PHE A 61 -1.35 -1.98 8.97
N PRO A 62 -2.59 -2.48 9.12
CA PRO A 62 -3.37 -2.45 10.35
C PRO A 62 -2.65 -3.19 11.48
N LEU A 63 -3.04 -2.92 12.73
CA LEU A 63 -2.43 -3.55 13.90
C LEU A 63 -2.57 -5.08 13.88
N GLN A 64 -3.64 -5.60 13.30
CA GLN A 64 -3.94 -7.03 13.21
C GLN A 64 -4.32 -7.42 11.77
N GLY A 65 -4.29 -8.71 11.48
CA GLY A 65 -4.64 -9.25 10.17
C GLY A 65 -3.44 -9.71 9.36
N GLN A 66 -3.74 -10.33 8.21
CA GLN A 66 -2.76 -11.01 7.36
C GLN A 66 -2.20 -10.12 6.24
N SER A 67 -2.82 -8.95 5.99
CA SER A 67 -2.27 -7.93 5.10
C SER A 67 -1.88 -6.72 5.94
N TYR A 68 -0.65 -6.24 5.84
CA TYR A 68 -0.13 -5.15 6.65
C TYR A 68 1.09 -4.48 5.99
N ILE A 69 1.31 -3.22 6.35
CA ILE A 69 2.54 -2.49 6.15
C ILE A 69 3.26 -2.39 7.50
N SER A 70 4.56 -2.60 7.51
CA SER A 70 5.42 -2.36 8.66
C SER A 70 6.56 -1.39 8.34
N ILE A 71 6.82 -0.47 9.26
CA ILE A 71 7.94 0.48 9.20
C ILE A 71 8.86 0.16 10.40
N PRO A 72 10.14 -0.13 10.17
CA PRO A 72 11.10 -0.34 11.25
C PRO A 72 11.28 0.96 12.05
N GLY A 73 11.49 0.83 13.36
CA GLY A 73 11.63 1.98 14.27
C GLY A 73 12.75 2.93 13.85
N GLU A 74 13.80 2.41 13.24
CA GLU A 74 15.00 3.13 12.79
C GLU A 74 14.76 4.02 11.57
N ALA A 75 13.63 3.85 10.86
CA ALA A 75 13.28 4.68 9.71
C ALA A 75 12.62 6.02 10.11
N PHE A 76 12.23 6.19 11.37
CA PHE A 76 11.58 7.40 11.87
C PHE A 76 12.57 8.50 12.25
N GLN A 77 12.20 9.74 11.91
CA GLN A 77 12.93 10.94 12.33
C GLN A 77 12.34 11.48 13.65
N TYR A 78 12.79 10.94 14.78
CA TYR A 78 12.21 11.22 16.10
C TYR A 78 12.41 12.66 16.62
N SER A 79 13.27 13.45 15.98
CA SER A 79 13.45 14.88 16.29
C SER A 79 12.35 15.78 15.70
N ALA A 80 11.46 15.24 14.87
CA ALA A 80 10.36 15.96 14.23
C ALA A 80 9.00 15.42 14.69
N TRP A 81 7.95 16.20 14.44
CA TRP A 81 6.58 15.70 14.53
C TRP A 81 6.37 14.63 13.47
N ILE A 82 5.88 13.47 13.87
CA ILE A 82 5.59 12.37 12.94
C ILE A 82 4.09 12.25 12.79
N THR A 83 3.60 12.34 11.56
CA THR A 83 2.20 12.11 11.19
C THR A 83 2.14 10.87 10.31
N ILE A 84 1.25 9.93 10.63
CA ILE A 84 1.04 8.70 9.85
C ILE A 84 -0.46 8.52 9.62
N VAL A 85 -0.84 8.22 8.37
CA VAL A 85 -2.20 7.88 7.98
C VAL A 85 -2.18 6.56 7.24
N GLY A 86 -2.86 5.56 7.79
CA GLY A 86 -3.07 4.25 7.19
C GLY A 86 -4.53 4.04 6.80
N LEU A 87 -4.76 3.52 5.59
CA LEU A 87 -6.08 3.15 5.07
C LEU A 87 -6.03 1.75 4.45
N PHE A 88 -6.94 0.86 4.86
CA PHE A 88 -7.01 -0.52 4.38
C PHE A 88 -8.39 -0.80 3.79
N TYR A 89 -8.48 -0.85 2.46
CA TYR A 89 -9.75 -0.91 1.73
C TYR A 89 -10.22 -2.35 1.53
N HIS A 90 -11.43 -2.65 1.98
CA HIS A 90 -11.98 -4.02 1.99
C HIS A 90 -12.46 -4.50 0.61
N SER A 91 -12.86 -3.58 -0.28
CA SER A 91 -13.48 -3.95 -1.57
C SER A 91 -12.92 -3.24 -2.79
N MET A 92 -12.11 -2.18 -2.64
CA MET A 92 -11.65 -1.37 -3.78
C MET A 92 -10.85 -2.15 -4.83
N HIS A 93 -10.14 -3.20 -4.41
CA HIS A 93 -9.41 -4.11 -5.31
C HIS A 93 -10.31 -4.75 -6.39
N GLN A 94 -11.60 -4.95 -6.12
CA GLN A 94 -12.54 -5.60 -7.03
C GLN A 94 -12.75 -4.79 -8.32
N TYR A 95 -12.55 -3.47 -8.29
CA TYR A 95 -12.66 -2.64 -9.48
C TYR A 95 -11.44 -2.79 -10.41
N PHE A 96 -10.32 -3.32 -9.91
CA PHE A 96 -9.06 -3.47 -10.63
C PHE A 96 -8.88 -4.88 -11.19
N HIS A 97 -9.93 -5.45 -11.77
CA HIS A 97 -9.97 -6.85 -12.24
C HIS A 97 -9.55 -7.02 -13.73
N SER A 98 -9.35 -5.93 -14.47
CA SER A 98 -8.93 -5.96 -15.87
C SER A 98 -8.08 -4.73 -16.21
N ILE A 99 -6.80 -4.84 -15.91
CA ILE A 99 -5.78 -3.84 -16.19
C ILE A 99 -4.99 -4.31 -17.41
N LYS A 100 -4.91 -3.45 -18.44
CA LYS A 100 -4.08 -3.72 -19.61
C LYS A 100 -2.62 -3.46 -19.24
N PRO A 101 -1.68 -4.37 -19.54
CA PRO A 101 -0.27 -4.15 -19.22
C PRO A 101 0.32 -2.85 -19.79
N VAL A 102 -0.12 -2.47 -21.00
CA VAL A 102 0.27 -1.23 -21.67
C VAL A 102 -0.24 0.05 -20.99
N ASP A 103 -1.24 -0.06 -20.11
CA ASP A 103 -1.79 1.06 -19.33
C ASP A 103 -1.08 1.21 -17.97
N THR A 104 -0.01 0.46 -17.72
CA THR A 104 0.75 0.47 -16.46
C THR A 104 2.16 0.99 -16.65
N LYS A 105 2.78 1.46 -15.56
CA LYS A 105 4.21 1.74 -15.45
C LYS A 105 4.97 0.54 -14.86
N ILE A 106 4.64 -0.67 -15.31
CA ILE A 106 5.30 -1.93 -14.92
C ILE A 106 6.02 -2.49 -16.16
N PRO A 107 7.32 -2.21 -16.35
CA PRO A 107 8.03 -2.54 -17.59
C PRO A 107 7.97 -4.02 -17.98
N GLU A 108 8.06 -4.91 -16.99
CA GLU A 108 8.06 -6.36 -17.18
C GLU A 108 6.72 -6.89 -17.68
N ALA A 109 5.63 -6.19 -17.37
CA ALA A 109 4.29 -6.57 -17.77
C ALA A 109 3.98 -6.12 -19.20
N ALA A 110 4.51 -4.97 -19.63
CA ALA A 110 4.28 -4.41 -20.97
C ALA A 110 4.70 -5.35 -22.11
N ALA A 111 5.59 -6.30 -21.85
CA ALA A 111 6.01 -7.32 -22.81
C ALA A 111 4.88 -8.30 -23.20
N CYS A 112 3.87 -8.50 -22.35
CA CYS A 112 2.76 -9.41 -22.63
C CYS A 112 1.51 -8.64 -23.09
N LYS A 113 1.34 -8.44 -24.40
CA LYS A 113 0.24 -7.64 -24.96
C LYS A 113 -1.16 -8.25 -24.75
N GLU A 114 -1.24 -9.58 -24.74
CA GLU A 114 -2.50 -10.33 -24.59
C GLU A 114 -2.80 -10.72 -23.13
N CYS A 115 -1.89 -10.41 -22.19
CA CYS A 115 -2.13 -10.65 -20.78
C CYS A 115 -3.14 -9.65 -20.22
N THR A 116 -3.92 -10.10 -19.24
CA THR A 116 -4.71 -9.22 -18.37
C THR A 116 -4.10 -9.23 -16.98
N ILE A 117 -3.89 -8.05 -16.40
CA ILE A 117 -3.46 -7.89 -15.00
C ILE A 117 -4.70 -7.65 -14.14
N PHE A 118 -4.68 -8.14 -12.91
CA PHE A 118 -5.71 -7.88 -11.92
C PHE A 118 -5.07 -7.67 -10.55
N ALA A 119 -5.72 -6.88 -9.70
CA ALA A 119 -5.34 -6.77 -8.29
C ALA A 119 -5.64 -8.10 -7.58
N THR A 120 -4.60 -8.75 -7.05
CA THR A 120 -4.70 -10.03 -6.35
C THR A 120 -4.86 -9.87 -4.85
N SER A 121 -4.84 -8.66 -4.31
CA SER A 121 -4.95 -8.39 -2.88
C SER A 121 -5.87 -7.19 -2.63
N TYR A 122 -6.25 -6.98 -1.38
CA TYR A 122 -6.85 -5.71 -0.96
C TYR A 122 -5.89 -4.53 -1.21
N LEU A 123 -6.44 -3.31 -1.20
CA LEU A 123 -5.60 -2.11 -1.27
C LEU A 123 -5.27 -1.64 0.14
N ILE A 124 -3.99 -1.36 0.36
CA ILE A 124 -3.48 -0.79 1.59
C ILE A 124 -2.68 0.46 1.22
N SER A 125 -2.96 1.56 1.92
CA SER A 125 -2.30 2.85 1.77
C SER A 125 -1.68 3.25 3.10
N LEU A 126 -0.49 3.85 3.03
CA LEU A 126 0.19 4.44 4.16
C LEU A 126 0.92 5.70 3.71
N THR A 127 0.56 6.83 4.32
CA THR A 127 1.22 8.12 4.10
C THR A 127 1.87 8.56 5.41
N MET A 128 3.10 9.08 5.35
CA MET A 128 3.78 9.60 6.54
C MET A 128 4.61 10.86 6.26
N GLU A 129 4.69 11.71 7.27
CA GLU A 129 5.58 12.87 7.30
C GLU A 129 6.26 12.99 8.68
N PRO A 130 7.57 13.26 8.75
CA PRO A 130 8.50 13.30 7.61
C PRO A 130 8.65 11.93 6.95
N SER A 131 9.08 11.90 5.69
CA SER A 131 9.30 10.65 4.96
C SER A 131 10.37 9.78 5.67
N PRO A 132 10.22 8.45 5.64
CA PRO A 132 11.15 7.56 6.31
C PRO A 132 12.54 7.67 5.67
N THR A 133 13.56 7.73 6.50
CA THR A 133 14.96 7.86 6.05
C THR A 133 15.69 6.54 6.16
N LEU A 134 16.53 6.24 5.17
CA LEU A 134 17.51 5.15 5.27
C LEU A 134 18.47 5.49 6.39
N SER A 135 18.35 4.79 7.51
CA SER A 135 19.43 4.78 8.50
C SER A 135 20.64 4.09 7.87
N HIS A 136 21.85 4.49 8.25
CA HIS A 136 23.10 3.85 7.78
C HIS A 136 23.10 2.33 8.01
N ASN A 137 22.34 1.84 8.99
CA ASN A 137 22.23 0.42 9.35
C ASN A 137 21.23 -0.36 8.48
N LEU A 138 20.32 0.32 7.77
CA LEU A 138 19.29 -0.29 6.92
C LEU A 138 19.65 -0.22 5.43
N SER A 139 20.91 0.08 5.07
CA SER A 139 21.32 0.26 3.67
C SER A 139 21.07 -0.97 2.77
N SER A 140 20.82 -2.14 3.36
CA SER A 140 20.46 -3.40 2.68
C SER A 140 19.06 -3.92 2.98
N SER A 141 18.26 -3.22 3.80
CA SER A 141 16.93 -3.66 4.24
C SER A 141 15.85 -2.71 3.70
N PRO A 142 14.66 -3.22 3.31
CA PRO A 142 13.59 -2.35 2.86
C PRO A 142 13.15 -1.40 3.97
N LEU A 143 13.00 -0.12 3.64
CA LEU A 143 12.48 0.92 4.55
C LEU A 143 11.07 0.61 5.05
N ILE A 144 10.30 -0.09 4.23
CA ILE A 144 8.90 -0.41 4.46
C ILE A 144 8.69 -1.81 3.91
N THR A 145 8.10 -2.69 4.72
CA THR A 145 7.71 -4.04 4.29
C THR A 145 6.20 -4.09 4.11
N ILE A 146 5.73 -4.63 2.99
CA ILE A 146 4.31 -4.74 2.67
C ILE A 146 3.97 -6.22 2.52
N HIS A 147 3.32 -6.79 3.52
CA HIS A 147 2.85 -8.16 3.46
C HIS A 147 1.39 -8.19 3.01
N MET A 148 1.08 -8.90 1.93
CA MET A 148 -0.27 -8.92 1.35
C MET A 148 -0.78 -10.35 1.20
N LYS A 149 -1.92 -10.64 1.86
CA LYS A 149 -2.70 -11.83 1.55
C LYS A 149 -3.39 -11.67 0.20
N HIS A 150 -3.32 -12.71 -0.63
CA HIS A 150 -4.01 -12.75 -1.91
C HIS A 150 -5.48 -13.19 -1.77
N GLN A 151 -6.31 -12.68 -2.67
CA GLN A 151 -7.75 -12.82 -2.79
C GLN A 151 -8.08 -13.29 -4.21
N LEU A 152 -7.54 -14.45 -4.56
CA LEU A 152 -7.77 -15.04 -5.88
C LEU A 152 -9.16 -15.69 -5.92
N THR A 153 -9.91 -15.41 -6.97
CA THR A 153 -11.14 -16.18 -7.27
C THR A 153 -10.77 -17.63 -7.62
N PRO A 154 -11.70 -18.60 -7.50
CA PRO A 154 -11.43 -19.99 -7.86
C PRO A 154 -10.91 -20.15 -9.30
N LEU A 155 -11.41 -19.34 -10.24
CA LEU A 155 -10.93 -19.33 -11.63
C LEU A 155 -9.48 -18.84 -11.72
N GLN A 156 -9.16 -17.72 -11.07
CA GLN A 156 -7.79 -17.19 -11.05
C GLN A 156 -6.82 -18.17 -10.40
N TYR A 157 -7.22 -18.82 -9.30
CA TYR A 157 -6.39 -19.83 -8.64
C TYR A 157 -6.16 -21.05 -9.54
N SER A 158 -7.19 -21.56 -10.21
CA SER A 158 -7.06 -22.66 -11.17
C SER A 158 -6.16 -22.30 -12.35
N GLN A 159 -6.26 -21.07 -12.87
CA GLN A 159 -5.40 -20.58 -13.93
C GLN A 159 -3.95 -20.44 -13.45
N ALA A 160 -3.74 -19.98 -12.21
CA ALA A 160 -2.41 -19.78 -11.65
C ALA A 160 -1.67 -21.07 -11.28
N THR A 161 -2.41 -22.13 -10.96
CA THR A 161 -1.83 -23.45 -10.67
C THR A 161 -1.64 -24.32 -11.92
N ASN A 162 -2.21 -23.92 -13.06
CA ASN A 162 -1.99 -24.61 -14.33
C ASN A 162 -0.55 -24.35 -14.83
N GLN A 163 0.24 -25.42 -14.89
CA GLN A 163 1.66 -25.37 -15.26
C GLN A 163 1.94 -24.85 -16.68
N SER A 164 0.93 -24.88 -17.56
CA SER A 164 1.03 -24.33 -18.91
C SER A 164 0.96 -22.80 -18.94
N ASN A 165 0.47 -22.17 -17.87
CA ASN A 165 0.34 -20.73 -17.77
C ASN A 165 1.59 -20.11 -17.12
N GLN A 166 2.03 -18.98 -17.68
CA GLN A 166 3.06 -18.15 -17.05
C GLN A 166 2.39 -17.12 -16.15
N VAL A 167 2.59 -17.25 -14.83
CA VAL A 167 2.06 -16.31 -13.83
C VAL A 167 3.19 -15.44 -13.30
N ARG A 168 2.93 -14.14 -13.22
CA ARG A 168 3.84 -13.16 -12.63
C ARG A 168 3.09 -12.32 -11.61
N LEU A 169 3.70 -12.15 -10.44
CA LEU A 169 3.18 -11.32 -9.36
C LEU A 169 4.09 -10.10 -9.22
N TYR A 170 3.49 -8.93 -9.07
CA TYR A 170 4.20 -7.66 -8.96
C TYR A 170 3.79 -6.97 -7.67
N CYS A 171 4.76 -6.41 -6.93
CA CYS A 171 4.42 -5.32 -6.04
C CYS A 171 4.11 -4.08 -6.90
N ALA A 172 2.97 -3.44 -6.66
CA ALA A 172 2.59 -2.24 -7.37
C ALA A 172 1.73 -1.32 -6.49
N PHE A 173 1.76 -0.03 -6.80
CA PHE A 173 0.96 1.01 -6.17
C PHE A 173 0.30 1.89 -7.23
N LEU A 174 -0.75 2.62 -6.83
CA LEU A 174 -1.38 3.64 -7.67
C LEU A 174 -0.57 4.94 -7.60
N ASP A 175 0.09 5.29 -8.70
CA ASP A 175 0.87 6.52 -8.86
C ASP A 175 -0.02 7.65 -9.38
N TYR A 176 -0.29 8.63 -8.52
CA TYR A 176 -1.13 9.80 -8.82
C TYR A 176 -0.34 11.04 -9.26
N ARG A 177 0.99 10.97 -9.44
CA ARG A 177 1.84 12.14 -9.77
C ARG A 177 1.40 12.91 -11.02
N ASN A 178 0.69 12.25 -11.94
CA ASN A 178 0.20 12.84 -13.19
C ASN A 178 -1.33 13.09 -13.17
N GLY A 179 -1.94 13.21 -11.98
CA GLY A 179 -3.37 13.46 -11.81
C GLY A 179 -4.17 12.17 -11.62
N SER A 180 -4.22 11.30 -12.63
CA SER A 180 -4.95 10.02 -12.53
C SER A 180 -4.07 8.89 -12.00
N GLY A 181 -4.63 8.01 -11.18
CA GLY A 181 -3.92 6.84 -10.64
C GLY A 181 -3.49 5.85 -11.73
N VAL A 182 -2.19 5.60 -11.84
CA VAL A 182 -1.62 4.59 -12.76
C VAL A 182 -0.81 3.57 -11.96
N TRP A 183 -1.03 2.27 -12.20
CA TRP A 183 -0.27 1.21 -11.53
C TRP A 183 1.22 1.28 -11.89
N SER A 184 2.08 1.30 -10.87
CA SER A 184 3.54 1.41 -11.00
C SER A 184 4.23 0.48 -10.01
N ASN A 185 5.36 -0.10 -10.38
CA ASN A 185 6.25 -0.84 -9.47
C ASN A 185 7.55 -0.08 -9.16
N GLN A 186 7.71 1.17 -9.60
CA GLN A 186 8.94 1.94 -9.39
C GLN A 186 9.18 2.18 -7.89
N GLY A 187 10.24 1.56 -7.34
CA GLY A 187 10.57 1.66 -5.92
C GLY A 187 9.86 0.62 -5.04
N CYS A 188 9.13 -0.34 -5.62
CA CYS A 188 8.65 -1.52 -4.91
C CYS A 188 9.14 -2.80 -5.59
N VAL A 189 9.55 -3.77 -4.78
CA VAL A 189 9.99 -5.09 -5.25
C VAL A 189 9.28 -6.15 -4.43
N ARG A 190 8.85 -7.23 -5.08
CA ARG A 190 8.37 -8.42 -4.38
C ARG A 190 9.59 -9.21 -3.93
N ASP A 191 9.73 -9.37 -2.62
CA ASP A 191 10.83 -10.10 -1.98
C ASP A 191 10.53 -11.60 -1.90
N GLY A 192 9.27 -11.98 -1.67
CA GLY A 192 8.91 -13.39 -1.51
C GLY A 192 7.42 -13.71 -1.51
N GLY A 193 7.10 -14.94 -1.09
CA GLY A 193 5.74 -15.46 -0.97
C GLY A 193 5.33 -16.44 -2.08
N ASP A 194 4.04 -16.76 -2.13
CA ASP A 194 3.43 -17.76 -3.01
C ASP A 194 2.11 -17.24 -3.63
N LEU A 195 1.20 -18.13 -4.05
CA LEU A 195 -0.11 -17.74 -4.58
C LEU A 195 -1.08 -17.25 -3.49
N ASN A 196 -0.81 -17.49 -2.21
CA ASN A 196 -1.63 -17.09 -1.07
C ASN A 196 -1.18 -15.76 -0.45
N TYR A 197 0.10 -15.41 -0.56
CA TYR A 197 0.63 -14.13 -0.06
C TYR A 197 1.88 -13.66 -0.80
N SER A 198 2.15 -12.36 -0.71
CA SER A 198 3.42 -11.75 -1.13
C SER A 198 4.00 -10.89 -0.01
N THR A 199 5.31 -10.72 -0.02
CA THR A 199 6.05 -9.72 0.76
C THR A 199 6.91 -8.90 -0.18
#